data_AF-A0A4Q5QEI9-F1
#
_entry.id   AF-A0A4Q5QEI9-F1
#
_cell.length_a   1.000
_cell.length_b   1.000
_cell.length_c   1.000
_cell.angle_alpha   90.00
_cell.angle_beta   90.00
_cell.angle_gamma   90.00
#
_symmetry.space_group_name_H-M   'P 1'
#
loop_
_entity.id
_entity.type
_entity.pdbx_description
1 polymer ?
#
loop_
_entity_poly.entity_id
_entity_poly.type
_entity_poly.pdbx_seq_one_letter_code
_entity_poly.pdbx_strand_id
1 'polypeptide(L)' 'MLGLLGQPPREFLQGKAGGAEDDTDATAIEARIEQRAQAKKDKNFAEADRLRAELLGEGIVLEDKPGGVTVWRRA' A
#
# COMPACT_ATOMS: atom_id res chain seq x y z
N MET A 1 4.98 24.09 -18.78
CA MET A 1 4.53 24.22 -17.37
C MET A 1 4.22 22.81 -16.87
N LEU A 2 5.09 22.29 -15.99
CA LEU A 2 5.07 20.92 -15.46
C LEU A 2 3.88 20.73 -14.49
N GLY A 3 3.00 19.76 -14.76
CA GLY A 3 1.87 19.38 -13.90
C GLY A 3 2.05 18.01 -13.25
N LEU A 4 3.21 17.75 -12.64
CA LEU A 4 3.63 16.43 -12.15
C LEU A 4 3.71 16.30 -10.61
N LEU A 5 3.12 17.20 -9.83
CA LEU A 5 3.40 17.29 -8.38
C LEU A 5 2.16 17.47 -7.50
N GLY A 6 1.21 16.52 -7.61
CA GLY A 6 0.07 16.43 -6.69
C GLY A 6 0.24 15.45 -5.52
N GLN A 7 1.27 14.59 -5.53
CA GLN A 7 1.55 13.65 -4.44
C GLN A 7 2.70 14.16 -3.57
N PRO A 8 2.56 14.16 -2.22
CA PRO A 8 3.63 14.58 -1.34
C PRO A 8 4.87 13.67 -1.46
N PRO A 9 6.09 14.22 -1.47
CA PRO A 9 7.31 13.57 -1.97
C PRO A 9 8.07 12.75 -0.92
N ARG A 10 7.45 11.76 -0.25
CA ARG A 10 8.17 11.01 0.82
C ARG A 10 8.11 9.49 0.88
N GLU A 11 7.28 8.78 0.10
CA GLU A 11 7.26 7.30 0.22
C GLU A 11 7.65 6.52 -1.05
N PHE A 12 8.08 7.20 -2.12
CA PHE A 12 8.65 6.57 -3.32
C PHE A 12 10.04 5.89 -3.09
N LEU A 13 10.54 5.83 -1.85
CA LEU A 13 11.89 5.36 -1.53
C LEU A 13 11.93 4.10 -0.66
N GLN A 14 10.83 3.35 -0.52
CA GLN A 14 10.88 1.98 0.02
C GLN A 14 10.79 0.88 -1.04
N GLY A 15 10.90 1.23 -2.33
CA GLY A 15 11.15 0.30 -3.43
C GLY A 15 12.57 -0.29 -3.45
N LYS A 16 13.09 -0.78 -2.32
CA LYS A 16 14.36 -1.51 -2.29
C LYS A 16 14.34 -2.71 -1.35
N ALA A 17 13.41 -3.62 -1.58
CA ALA A 17 13.53 -5.01 -1.13
C ALA A 17 12.67 -5.98 -1.98
N GLY A 18 12.99 -6.14 -3.27
CA GLY A 18 12.66 -7.38 -3.99
C GLY A 18 12.17 -7.23 -5.44
N GLY A 19 13.04 -7.58 -6.39
CA GLY A 19 12.68 -8.23 -7.67
C GLY A 19 11.96 -7.40 -8.74
N ALA A 20 12.71 -6.90 -9.71
CA ALA A 20 12.27 -6.09 -10.86
C ALA A 20 11.35 -6.79 -11.90
N GLU A 21 10.72 -7.90 -11.55
CA GLU A 21 9.77 -8.65 -12.40
C GLU A 21 8.36 -8.72 -11.79
N ASP A 22 8.23 -8.40 -10.49
CA ASP A 22 6.97 -8.32 -9.71
C ASP A 22 6.47 -6.86 -9.55
N ASP A 23 7.16 -5.90 -10.18
CA ASP A 23 7.04 -4.46 -9.95
C ASP A 23 5.62 -3.91 -10.24
N THR A 24 4.92 -4.50 -11.22
CA THR A 24 3.57 -4.04 -11.61
C THR A 24 2.52 -4.42 -10.56
N ASP A 25 2.56 -5.66 -10.07
CA ASP A 25 1.66 -6.10 -9.00
C ASP A 25 2.05 -5.46 -7.67
N ALA A 26 3.34 -5.34 -7.36
CA ALA A 26 3.82 -4.64 -6.17
C ALA A 26 3.29 -3.19 -6.12
N THR A 27 3.37 -2.45 -7.22
CA THR A 27 2.85 -1.08 -7.31
C THR A 27 1.33 -1.03 -7.05
N ALA A 28 0.56 -1.98 -7.59
CA ALA A 28 -0.89 -2.04 -7.37
C ALA A 28 -1.24 -2.36 -5.90
N ILE A 29 -0.46 -3.23 -5.26
CA ILE A 29 -0.61 -3.60 -3.85
C ILE A 29 -0.28 -2.42 -2.95
N GLU A 30 0.83 -1.74 -3.19
CA GLU A 30 1.23 -0.56 -2.44
C GLU A 30 0.18 0.56 -2.54
N ALA A 31 -0.38 0.79 -3.73
CA ALA A 31 -1.46 1.77 -3.91
C ALA A 31 -2.72 1.43 -3.08
N ARG A 32 -3.07 0.15 -2.94
CA ARG A 32 -4.18 -0.29 -2.07
C ARG A 32 -3.85 -0.15 -0.59
N ILE A 33 -2.59 -0.35 -0.21
CA ILE A 33 -2.12 -0.15 1.18
C ILE A 33 -2.15 1.34 1.55
N GLU A 34 -1.73 2.21 0.64
CA GLU A 34 -1.85 3.66 0.82
C GLU A 34 -3.32 4.09 0.93
N GLN A 35 -4.20 3.58 0.06
CA GLN A 35 -5.64 3.83 0.15
C GLN A 35 -6.21 3.38 1.48
N ARG A 36 -5.79 2.22 2.00
CA ARG A 36 -6.17 1.74 3.33
C ARG A 36 -5.66 2.67 4.43
N ALA A 37 -4.41 3.13 4.34
CA ALA A 37 -3.84 4.06 5.32
C ALA A 37 -4.58 5.40 5.31
N GLN A 38 -4.95 5.89 4.13
CA GLN A 38 -5.75 7.10 3.96
C GLN A 38 -7.18 6.91 4.50
N ALA A 39 -7.84 5.79 4.19
CA ALA A 39 -9.13 5.43 4.75
C ALA A 39 -9.09 5.36 6.29
N LYS A 40 -8.03 4.81 6.89
CA LYS A 40 -7.82 4.82 8.35
C LYS A 40 -7.66 6.25 8.90
N LYS A 41 -6.95 7.14 8.20
CA LYS A 41 -6.83 8.57 8.57
C LYS A 41 -8.17 9.30 8.49
N ASP A 42 -8.94 9.00 7.45
CA ASP A 42 -10.29 9.55 7.23
C ASP A 42 -11.36 8.86 8.10
N LYS A 43 -10.96 7.95 8.99
CA LYS A 43 -11.84 7.14 9.87
C LYS A 43 -12.84 6.25 9.12
N ASN A 44 -12.57 5.99 7.84
CA ASN A 44 -13.27 5.01 7.00
C ASN A 44 -12.74 3.60 7.25
N PHE A 45 -13.04 3.04 8.41
CA PHE A 45 -12.63 1.68 8.78
C PHE A 45 -13.24 0.61 7.87
N ALA A 46 -14.44 0.84 7.33
CA ALA A 46 -15.10 -0.08 6.40
C ALA A 46 -14.31 -0.27 5.10
N GLU A 47 -13.78 0.83 4.53
CA GLU A 47 -12.97 0.76 3.31
C GLU A 47 -11.60 0.14 3.58
N ALA A 48 -11.00 0.48 4.71
CA ALA A 48 -9.73 -0.12 5.14
C ALA A 48 -9.82 -1.65 5.30
N ASP A 49 -10.98 -2.15 5.75
CA ASP A 49 -11.23 -3.59 5.91
C ASP A 49 -11.52 -4.26 4.56
N ARG A 50 -12.27 -3.61 3.65
CA ARG A 50 -12.45 -4.08 2.27
C ARG A 50 -11.13 -4.31 1.56
N LEU A 51 -10.26 -3.31 1.56
CA LEU A 51 -8.95 -3.39 0.91
C LEU A 51 -8.09 -4.50 1.50
N ARG A 52 -8.20 -4.74 2.82
CA ARG A 52 -7.52 -5.86 3.47
C ARG A 52 -8.05 -7.21 2.97
N ALA A 53 -9.37 -7.35 2.84
CA ALA A 53 -9.98 -8.59 2.36
C ALA A 53 -9.64 -8.87 0.89
N GLU A 54 -9.61 -7.84 0.03
CA GLU A 54 -9.20 -7.95 -1.37
C GLU A 54 -7.75 -8.46 -1.48
N LEU A 55 -6.83 -7.80 -0.77
CA LEU A 55 -5.43 -8.20 -0.75
C LEU A 55 -5.25 -9.63 -0.22
N LEU A 56 -5.98 -10.00 0.85
CA LEU A 56 -5.95 -11.37 1.36
C LEU A 56 -6.49 -12.39 0.35
N GLY A 57 -7.53 -12.04 -0.41
CA GLY A 57 -8.08 -12.88 -1.49
C GLY A 57 -7.10 -13.10 -2.64
N GLU A 58 -6.19 -12.15 -2.86
CA GLU A 58 -5.07 -12.25 -3.81
C GLU A 58 -3.85 -12.98 -3.21
N GLY A 59 -3.95 -13.53 -2.00
CA GLY A 59 -2.84 -14.21 -1.32
C GLY A 59 -1.83 -13.25 -0.68
N ILE A 60 -2.20 -11.98 -0.48
CA ILE A 60 -1.34 -10.94 0.08
C ILE A 60 -1.74 -10.69 1.53
N VAL A 61 -0.83 -11.02 2.45
CA VAL A 61 -1.02 -10.84 3.88
C VAL A 61 -0.42 -9.50 4.31
N LEU A 62 -1.25 -8.66 4.92
CA LEU A 62 -0.88 -7.37 5.50
C LEU A 62 -0.54 -7.50 6.98
N GLU A 63 0.64 -7.02 7.35
CA GLU A 63 1.18 -6.99 8.71
C GLU A 63 1.41 -5.53 9.14
N ASP A 64 0.50 -5.00 9.98
CA ASP A 64 0.66 -3.68 10.59
C ASP A 64 1.71 -3.76 11.73
N LYS A 65 2.83 -3.04 11.60
CA LYS A 65 3.86 -2.93 12.63
C LYS A 65 3.68 -1.68 13.49
N PRO A 66 4.11 -1.73 14.77
CA PRO A 66 4.17 -0.52 15.61
C PRO A 66 5.05 0.54 14.93
N GLY A 67 4.59 1.79 14.96
CA GLY A 67 5.23 2.90 14.22
C GLY A 67 4.50 3.29 12.93
N GLY A 68 3.38 2.63 12.59
CA GLY A 68 2.56 2.99 11.42
C GLY A 68 3.07 2.39 10.10
N VAL A 69 4.07 1.52 10.17
CA VAL A 69 4.61 0.81 9.01
C VAL A 69 3.71 -0.39 8.70
N THR A 70 3.21 -0.48 7.47
CA THR A 70 2.47 -1.67 7.00
C THR A 70 3.38 -2.46 6.09
N VAL A 71 3.72 -3.69 6.48
CA VAL A 71 4.49 -4.62 5.65
C VAL A 71 3.52 -5.60 5.03
N TRP A 72 3.72 -5.95 3.76
CA TRP A 72 2.93 -6.97 3.09
C TRP A 72 3.81 -8.12 2.63
N ARG A 73 3.23 -9.32 2.55
CA ARG A 73 3.88 -10.50 1.98
C ARG A 73 2.92 -11.24 1.09
N ARG A 74 3.39 -11.78 -0.04
CA ARG A 74 2.66 -12.76 -0.83
C ARG A 74 2.90 -14.15 -0.23
N ALA A 75 1.84 -14.94 -0.06
CA ALA A 75 1.88 -16.31 0.43
C ALA A 75 1.76 -17.32 -0.72
#